data_AF-A0A519BQ11-F1
#
_entry.id   AF-A0A519BQ11-F1
#
_cell.length_a   1.000
_cell.length_b   1.000
_cell.length_c   1.000
_cell.angle_alpha   90.00
_cell.angle_beta   90.00
_cell.angle_gamma   90.00
#
_symmetry.space_group_name_H-M   'P 1'
#
loop_
_entity.id
_entity.type
_entity.pdbx_description
1 polymer ?
#
loop_
_entity_poly.entity_id
_entity_poly.type
_entity_poly.pdbx_seq_one_letter_code
_entity_poly.pdbx_strand_id
1 'polypeptide(L)'
;MEDTMKKFLVLVLFLAASVIYLPLNSANAIGSTLPSVESSHGTMHHRYMQHKMTARKAKLIAYGKKLFYSKSIGSNGFSCATCHVYSVDTYINMHGKGMVIMTVKNAKQKLAAMNKMNHTHMTLVQRVKMCDRMALKGHVRGRKLRALVAYIKSL
;
A
#
# COMPACT_ATOMS: atom_id res chain seq x y z
N MET A 1 44.56 -25.61 21.95
CA MET A 1 43.24 -26.17 22.32
C MET A 1 42.31 -25.17 23.01
N GLU A 2 42.78 -23.98 23.45
CA GLU A 2 41.93 -22.96 24.09
C GLU A 2 41.03 -22.16 23.13
N ASP A 3 41.43 -21.96 21.87
CA ASP A 3 40.67 -21.11 20.93
C ASP A 3 39.37 -21.73 20.42
N THR A 4 39.27 -23.06 20.43
CA THR A 4 38.06 -23.77 20.00
C THR A 4 36.94 -23.70 21.04
N MET A 5 37.27 -23.64 22.34
CA MET A 5 36.24 -23.59 23.39
C MET A 5 35.53 -22.23 23.48
N LYS A 6 36.23 -21.12 23.18
CA LYS A 6 35.62 -19.78 23.19
C LYS A 6 34.54 -19.62 22.11
N LYS A 7 34.73 -20.23 20.93
CA LYS A 7 33.78 -20.17 19.82
C LYS A 7 32.48 -20.93 20.11
N PHE A 8 32.56 -22.03 20.85
CA PHE A 8 31.37 -22.78 21.28
C PHE A 8 30.56 -22.03 22.35
N LEU A 9 31.23 -21.36 23.30
CA LEU A 9 30.55 -20.62 24.37
C LEU A 9 29.71 -19.45 23.83
N VAL A 10 30.21 -18.73 22.82
CA VAL A 10 29.49 -17.60 22.18
C VAL A 10 28.28 -18.09 21.40
N LEU A 11 28.37 -19.26 20.75
CA LEU A 11 27.25 -19.82 19.99
C LEU A 11 26.09 -20.28 20.89
N VAL A 12 26.40 -20.84 22.07
CA VAL A 12 25.40 -21.28 23.06
C VAL A 12 24.66 -20.09 23.68
N LEU A 13 25.35 -18.98 23.95
CA LEU A 13 24.73 -17.76 24.47
C LEU A 13 23.75 -17.10 23.48
N PHE A 14 24.04 -17.15 22.17
CA PHE A 14 23.14 -16.61 21.15
C PHE A 14 21.83 -17.42 20.98
N LEU A 15 21.88 -18.73 21.19
CA LEU A 15 20.68 -19.58 21.11
C LEU A 15 19.76 -19.42 22.33
N ALA A 16 20.32 -19.18 23.52
CA ALA A 16 19.52 -18.93 24.74
C ALA A 16 18.74 -17.59 24.69
N ALA A 17 19.27 -16.57 24.01
CA ALA A 17 18.60 -15.28 23.88
C ALA A 17 17.39 -15.28 22.92
N SER A 18 17.24 -16.33 22.10
CA SER A 18 16.17 -16.40 21.08
C SER A 18 14.84 -16.97 21.61
N VAL A 19 14.82 -17.51 22.83
CA VAL A 19 13.63 -18.15 23.44
C VAL A 19 12.79 -17.16 24.28
N ILE A 20 13.29 -15.94 24.54
CA ILE A 20 12.65 -14.95 25.43
C ILE A 20 11.71 -13.99 24.66
N TYR A 21 11.67 -14.04 23.32
CA TYR A 21 10.85 -13.13 22.49
C TYR A 21 9.62 -13.79 21.86
N LEU A 22 8.93 -14.69 22.58
CA LEU A 22 7.54 -15.07 22.25
C LEU A 22 6.55 -14.27 23.12
N PRO A 23 5.76 -13.34 22.56
CA PRO A 23 4.56 -12.89 23.24
C PRO A 23 3.50 -14.00 23.16
N LEU A 24 3.29 -14.70 24.27
CA LEU A 24 2.05 -15.42 24.57
C LEU A 24 0.91 -14.39 24.68
N ASN A 25 0.16 -14.18 23.60
CA ASN A 25 -1.18 -13.60 23.70
C ASN A 25 -2.21 -14.73 23.59
N SER A 26 -2.50 -15.33 24.73
CA SER A 26 -3.59 -16.27 24.96
C SER A 26 -4.56 -15.68 26.00
N ALA A 27 -5.86 -15.96 25.81
CA ALA A 27 -7.00 -15.69 26.70
C ALA A 27 -7.46 -14.22 26.76
N ASN A 28 -8.70 -13.86 27.07
CA ASN A 28 -10.07 -14.41 27.00
C ASN A 28 -10.92 -13.25 27.57
N ALA A 29 -12.12 -13.03 27.04
CA ALA A 29 -13.32 -12.55 27.76
C ALA A 29 -14.40 -12.28 26.69
N ILE A 30 -15.38 -13.17 26.50
CA ILE A 30 -16.58 -13.35 27.32
C ILE A 30 -17.36 -12.04 27.42
N GLY A 31 -18.53 -12.05 26.79
CA GLY A 31 -19.45 -10.94 26.77
C GLY A 31 -20.10 -10.68 28.12
N SER A 32 -20.58 -9.45 28.25
CA SER A 32 -21.55 -9.05 29.25
C SER A 32 -22.60 -8.17 28.57
N THR A 33 -23.82 -8.67 28.59
CA THR A 33 -25.07 -8.00 28.25
C THR A 33 -25.43 -6.90 29.26
N LEU A 34 -25.85 -5.73 28.73
CA LEU A 34 -26.84 -4.75 29.25
C LEU A 34 -26.45 -3.86 30.47
N PRO A 35 -27.06 -2.65 30.67
CA PRO A 35 -28.34 -2.17 30.12
C PRO A 35 -28.35 -0.80 29.43
N SER A 36 -29.49 -0.57 28.76
CA SER A 36 -29.99 0.68 28.18
C SER A 36 -30.07 1.82 29.19
N VAL A 37 -29.46 2.96 28.85
CA VAL A 37 -29.79 4.27 29.43
C VAL A 37 -30.05 5.22 28.26
N GLU A 38 -31.30 5.62 28.11
CA GLU A 38 -31.71 6.74 27.26
C GLU A 38 -30.97 7.99 27.71
N SER A 39 -30.13 8.54 26.83
CA SER A 39 -29.69 9.92 26.91
C SER A 39 -30.01 10.58 25.58
N SER A 40 -31.08 11.37 25.63
CA SER A 40 -31.49 12.34 24.63
C SER A 40 -30.41 13.42 24.48
N HIS A 41 -29.44 13.17 23.60
CA HIS A 41 -28.65 14.23 22.98
C HIS A 41 -28.55 13.90 21.50
N GLY A 42 -29.03 14.83 20.67
CA GLY A 42 -29.06 14.72 19.23
C GLY A 42 -27.65 14.56 18.66
N THR A 43 -27.16 13.33 18.60
CA THR A 43 -26.04 12.96 17.75
C THR A 43 -26.58 12.93 16.33
N MET A 44 -26.23 13.96 15.57
CA MET A 44 -26.26 13.93 14.13
C MET A 44 -25.48 12.68 13.72
N HIS A 45 -26.17 11.56 13.50
CA HIS A 45 -25.60 10.35 12.96
C HIS A 45 -25.16 10.72 11.55
N HIS A 46 -23.90 11.15 11.44
CA HIS A 46 -23.14 11.09 10.23
C HIS A 46 -23.27 9.63 9.79
N ARG A 47 -24.22 9.36 8.88
CA ARG A 47 -24.32 8.09 8.18
C ARG A 47 -22.99 7.94 7.47
N TYR A 48 -22.04 7.32 8.17
CA TYR A 48 -20.86 6.75 7.57
C TYR A 48 -21.43 5.65 6.68
N MET A 49 -21.75 6.01 5.44
CA MET A 49 -22.05 5.06 4.38
C MET A 49 -20.78 4.24 4.23
N GLN A 50 -20.66 3.17 5.02
CA GLN A 50 -19.75 2.08 4.74
C GLN A 50 -20.17 1.59 3.35
N HIS A 51 -19.47 2.06 2.33
CA HIS A 51 -19.61 1.54 0.99
C HIS A 51 -19.23 0.06 1.06
N LYS A 52 -20.24 -0.81 1.26
CA LYS A 52 -20.07 -2.24 1.42
C LYS A 52 -19.21 -2.76 0.27
N MET A 53 -18.01 -3.20 0.60
CA MET A 53 -17.08 -3.72 -0.39
C MET A 53 -17.67 -5.01 -0.97
N THR A 54 -18.04 -4.99 -2.24
CA THR A 54 -18.51 -6.21 -2.91
C THR A 54 -17.34 -7.16 -3.14
N ALA A 55 -17.57 -8.47 -3.10
CA ALA A 55 -16.54 -9.48 -3.35
C ALA A 55 -15.84 -9.28 -4.72
N ARG A 56 -16.60 -8.84 -5.73
CA ARG A 56 -16.06 -8.49 -7.05
C ARG A 56 -15.09 -7.30 -6.99
N LYS A 57 -15.41 -6.27 -6.22
CA LYS A 57 -14.54 -5.10 -6.01
C LYS A 57 -13.28 -5.47 -5.23
N ALA A 58 -13.41 -6.30 -4.19
CA ALA A 58 -12.27 -6.81 -3.42
C ALA A 58 -11.29 -7.61 -4.31
N LYS A 59 -11.80 -8.55 -5.12
CA LYS A 59 -11.00 -9.31 -6.08
C LYS A 59 -10.29 -8.42 -7.10
N LEU A 60 -10.96 -7.37 -7.57
CA LEU A 60 -10.38 -6.42 -8.52
C LEU A 60 -9.24 -5.60 -7.87
N ILE A 61 -9.41 -5.15 -6.63
CA ILE A 61 -8.39 -4.45 -5.85
C ILE A 61 -7.19 -5.36 -5.59
N ALA A 62 -7.42 -6.60 -5.16
CA ALA A 62 -6.35 -7.57 -4.92
C ALA A 62 -5.54 -7.87 -6.20
N TYR A 63 -6.22 -8.00 -7.34
CA TYR A 63 -5.56 -8.14 -8.63
C TYR A 63 -4.74 -6.89 -8.99
N GLY A 64 -5.27 -5.70 -8.74
CA GLY A 64 -4.57 -4.43 -8.92
C GLY A 64 -3.31 -4.33 -8.05
N LYS A 65 -3.39 -4.75 -6.79
CA LYS A 65 -2.23 -4.85 -5.88
C LYS A 65 -1.16 -5.75 -6.48
N LYS A 66 -1.52 -6.97 -6.90
CA LYS A 66 -0.55 -7.88 -7.53
C LYS A 66 0.14 -7.26 -8.75
N LEU A 67 -0.63 -6.58 -9.61
CA LEU A 67 -0.07 -5.90 -10.79
C LEU A 67 0.87 -4.75 -10.41
N PHE A 68 0.55 -3.99 -9.36
CA PHE A 68 1.34 -2.84 -8.92
C PHE A 68 2.78 -3.21 -8.55
N TYR A 69 2.96 -4.38 -7.93
CA TYR A 69 4.27 -4.91 -7.55
C TYR A 69 4.89 -5.85 -8.60
N SER A 70 4.20 -6.13 -9.70
CA SER A 70 4.70 -7.06 -10.71
C SER A 70 5.69 -6.36 -11.64
N LYS A 71 6.89 -6.92 -11.80
CA LYS A 71 7.85 -6.49 -12.84
C LYS A 71 7.37 -6.81 -14.26
N SER A 72 6.38 -7.67 -14.41
CA SER A 72 5.80 -8.07 -15.70
C SER A 72 4.82 -7.05 -16.29
N ILE A 73 4.60 -5.92 -15.61
CA ILE A 73 3.69 -4.87 -16.09
C ILE A 73 4.40 -3.92 -17.07
N GLY A 74 5.68 -3.62 -16.82
CA GLY A 74 6.55 -2.93 -17.76
C GLY A 74 7.26 -3.88 -18.71
N SER A 75 7.72 -3.36 -19.85
CA SER A 75 8.60 -4.09 -20.77
C SER A 75 10.09 -3.95 -20.38
N ASN A 76 10.40 -2.99 -19.49
CA ASN A 76 11.75 -2.70 -19.01
C ASN A 76 12.09 -3.35 -17.65
N GLY A 77 11.27 -4.31 -17.19
CA GLY A 77 11.49 -5.01 -15.93
C GLY A 77 11.17 -4.21 -14.65
N PHE A 78 10.64 -3.00 -14.78
CA PHE A 78 10.16 -2.19 -13.65
C PHE A 78 8.68 -2.45 -13.33
N SER A 79 8.31 -2.10 -12.10
CA SER A 79 6.92 -2.14 -11.61
C SER A 79 6.48 -0.76 -11.15
N CYS A 80 5.19 -0.56 -10.88
CA CYS A 80 4.73 0.69 -10.26
C CYS A 80 5.39 0.91 -8.89
N ALA A 81 5.60 -0.18 -8.14
CA ALA A 81 6.28 -0.17 -6.85
C ALA A 81 7.77 0.15 -6.95
N THR A 82 8.38 0.19 -8.15
CA THR A 82 9.78 0.61 -8.31
C THR A 82 9.97 2.10 -7.97
N CYS A 83 8.98 2.94 -8.32
CA CYS A 83 9.04 4.37 -8.04
C CYS A 83 8.10 4.78 -6.89
N HIS A 84 7.01 4.04 -6.68
CA HIS A 84 6.01 4.32 -5.64
C HIS A 84 6.11 3.32 -4.50
N VAL A 85 7.31 3.19 -3.93
CA VAL A 85 7.56 2.38 -2.75
C VAL A 85 7.00 3.14 -1.54
N TYR A 86 6.04 2.57 -0.82
CA TYR A 86 5.53 3.05 0.48
C TYR A 86 4.55 4.24 0.50
N SER A 87 4.00 4.42 1.70
CA SER A 87 3.01 5.42 2.12
C SER A 87 3.56 6.85 2.19
N VAL A 88 4.84 7.04 1.92
CA VAL A 88 5.58 8.31 2.03
C VAL A 88 6.20 8.68 0.68
N ASP A 89 6.39 9.97 0.46
CA ASP A 89 6.98 10.45 -0.81
C ASP A 89 8.44 9.98 -0.87
N THR A 90 8.86 9.45 -2.03
CA THR A 90 10.19 8.84 -2.21
C THR A 90 11.02 9.69 -3.17
N TYR A 91 12.26 10.00 -2.80
CA TYR A 91 13.19 10.65 -3.72
C TYR A 91 13.85 9.62 -4.64
N ILE A 92 13.82 9.85 -5.95
CA ILE A 92 14.55 9.05 -6.93
C ILE A 92 15.35 9.95 -7.87
N ASN A 93 16.48 9.44 -8.36
CA ASN A 93 17.23 10.09 -9.43
C ASN A 93 16.75 9.56 -10.79
N MET A 94 16.10 10.41 -11.58
CA MET A 94 15.70 10.11 -12.96
C MET A 94 16.51 10.98 -13.91
N HIS A 95 17.40 10.37 -14.71
CA HIS A 95 18.22 11.06 -15.71
C HIS A 95 19.11 12.18 -15.14
N GLY A 96 19.76 11.95 -13.99
CA GLY A 96 20.62 12.93 -13.34
C GLY A 96 19.87 14.04 -12.61
N LYS A 97 18.52 14.01 -12.61
CA LYS A 97 17.68 14.95 -11.88
C LYS A 97 17.00 14.24 -10.72
N GLY A 98 17.21 14.78 -9.52
CA GLY A 98 16.45 14.41 -8.34
C GLY A 98 14.98 14.75 -8.48
N MET A 99 14.11 13.77 -8.28
CA MET A 99 12.66 13.98 -8.27
C MET A 99 12.05 13.30 -7.05
N VAL A 100 11.20 14.04 -6.35
CA VAL A 100 10.33 13.47 -5.33
C VAL A 100 9.14 12.83 -6.04
N ILE A 101 9.06 11.51 -6.00
CA ILE A 101 7.92 10.74 -6.47
C ILE A 101 6.94 10.60 -5.32
N MET A 102 5.76 11.17 -5.55
CA MET A 102 4.72 11.14 -4.56
C MET A 102 4.23 9.72 -4.28
N THR A 103 3.91 9.45 -3.02
CA THR A 103 3.11 8.29 -2.64
C THR A 103 1.77 8.31 -3.37
N VAL A 104 1.28 7.12 -3.74
CA VAL A 104 -0.03 6.96 -4.39
C VAL A 104 -1.20 7.08 -3.41
N LYS A 105 -0.94 7.23 -2.10
CA LYS A 105 -1.96 7.48 -1.09
C LYS A 105 -2.69 8.79 -1.38
N ASN A 106 -4.02 8.74 -1.42
CA ASN A 106 -4.85 9.90 -1.79
C ASN A 106 -4.52 10.50 -3.19
N ALA A 107 -4.00 9.69 -4.12
CA ALA A 107 -3.68 10.16 -5.47
C ALA A 107 -4.90 10.77 -6.18
N LYS A 108 -6.12 10.32 -5.88
CA LYS A 108 -7.36 10.87 -6.45
C LYS A 108 -7.54 12.34 -6.08
N GLN A 109 -7.30 12.71 -4.83
CA GLN A 109 -7.45 14.07 -4.31
C GLN A 109 -6.36 14.98 -4.87
N LYS A 110 -5.11 14.48 -4.92
CA LYS A 110 -3.96 15.23 -5.44
C LYS A 110 -4.04 15.48 -6.95
N LEU A 111 -4.60 14.54 -7.72
CA LEU A 111 -4.79 14.68 -9.17
C LEU A 111 -5.97 15.57 -9.58
N ALA A 112 -6.82 15.97 -8.63
CA ALA A 112 -7.89 16.93 -8.92
C ALA A 112 -7.33 18.32 -9.26
N ALA A 113 -6.10 18.62 -8.82
CA ALA A 113 -5.39 19.85 -9.18
C ALA A 113 -5.04 19.87 -10.68
N MET A 114 -5.20 21.03 -11.31
CA MET A 114 -4.85 21.26 -12.71
C MET A 114 -3.37 20.92 -12.96
N ASN A 115 -3.09 20.13 -14.00
CA ASN A 115 -1.71 19.88 -14.42
C ASN A 115 -1.19 21.12 -15.17
N LYS A 116 -0.34 21.91 -14.51
CA LYS A 116 0.23 23.16 -15.07
C LYS A 116 1.00 22.95 -16.38
N MET A 117 1.61 21.79 -16.58
CA MET A 117 2.42 21.51 -17.78
C MET A 117 1.55 21.32 -19.04
N ASN A 118 0.33 20.79 -18.86
CA ASN A 118 -0.54 20.42 -19.98
C ASN A 118 -1.81 21.26 -20.01
N HIS A 119 -1.92 22.30 -19.19
CA HIS A 119 -3.13 23.14 -19.00
C HIS A 119 -4.45 22.35 -18.91
N THR A 120 -4.41 21.15 -18.32
CA THR A 120 -5.54 20.20 -18.34
C THR A 120 -5.70 19.50 -17.00
N HIS A 121 -6.96 19.15 -16.67
CA HIS A 121 -7.26 18.27 -15.55
C HIS A 121 -6.91 16.82 -15.93
N MET A 122 -5.93 16.25 -15.24
CA MET A 122 -5.49 14.89 -15.51
C MET A 122 -6.24 13.91 -14.60
N THR A 123 -7.01 13.01 -15.19
CA THR A 123 -7.65 11.92 -14.44
C THR A 123 -6.61 10.89 -13.97
N LEU A 124 -6.93 10.17 -12.89
CA LEU A 124 -6.11 9.03 -12.44
C LEU A 124 -5.89 7.98 -13.54
N VAL A 125 -6.88 7.76 -14.41
CA VAL A 125 -6.74 6.83 -15.54
C VAL A 125 -5.68 7.31 -16.54
N GLN A 126 -5.71 8.60 -16.90
CA GLN A 126 -4.72 9.19 -17.80
C GLN A 126 -3.33 9.19 -17.15
N ARG A 127 -3.24 9.49 -15.85
CA ARG A 127 -1.97 9.46 -15.11
C ARG A 127 -1.35 8.06 -15.13
N VAL A 128 -2.13 7.02 -14.83
CA VAL A 128 -1.64 5.62 -14.86
C VAL A 128 -1.16 5.24 -16.27
N LYS A 129 -1.90 5.60 -17.32
CA LYS A 129 -1.46 5.38 -18.71
C LYS A 129 -0.16 6.11 -19.06
N MET A 130 0.01 7.33 -18.56
CA MET A 130 1.22 8.11 -18.77
C MET A 130 2.42 7.46 -18.08
N CYS A 131 2.29 7.07 -16.81
CA CYS A 131 3.34 6.37 -16.07
C CYS A 131 3.72 5.05 -16.76
N ASP A 132 2.73 4.27 -17.17
CA ASP A 132 2.94 3.02 -17.90
C ASP A 132 3.75 3.22 -19.19
N ARG A 133 3.40 4.19 -20.02
CA ARG A 133 4.14 4.49 -21.26
C ARG A 133 5.53 5.06 -21.02
N MET A 134 5.64 6.02 -20.10
CA MET A 134 6.86 6.81 -19.96
C MET A 134 7.90 6.11 -19.09
N ALA A 135 7.47 5.58 -17.94
CA ALA A 135 8.35 4.98 -16.94
C ALA A 135 8.51 3.47 -17.11
N LEU A 136 7.43 2.76 -17.50
CA LEU A 136 7.45 1.29 -17.61
C LEU A 136 7.62 0.78 -19.04
N LYS A 137 7.55 1.68 -20.03
CA LYS A 137 7.52 1.36 -21.47
C LYS A 137 6.46 0.29 -21.81
N GLY A 138 5.37 0.26 -21.04
CA GLY A 138 4.31 -0.71 -21.11
C GLY A 138 3.11 -0.25 -21.96
N HIS A 139 2.06 -1.07 -21.95
CA HIS A 139 0.79 -0.76 -22.62
C HIS A 139 -0.42 -1.30 -21.86
N VAL A 140 -0.60 -0.85 -20.63
CA VAL A 140 -1.66 -1.30 -19.75
C VAL A 140 -3.04 -0.84 -20.24
N ARG A 141 -3.94 -1.80 -20.47
CA ARG A 141 -5.28 -1.59 -21.00
C ARG A 141 -6.31 -2.51 -20.35
N GLY A 142 -7.59 -2.27 -20.63
CA GLY A 142 -8.71 -3.15 -20.27
C GLY A 142 -8.76 -3.48 -18.77
N ARG A 143 -8.85 -4.78 -18.44
CA ARG A 143 -8.99 -5.27 -17.06
C ARG A 143 -7.80 -4.90 -16.17
N LYS A 144 -6.56 -4.91 -16.72
CA LYS A 144 -5.34 -4.56 -15.96
C LYS A 144 -5.39 -3.11 -15.50
N LEU A 145 -5.72 -2.19 -16.42
CA LEU A 145 -5.83 -0.75 -16.11
C LEU A 145 -6.93 -0.49 -15.07
N ARG A 146 -8.11 -1.12 -15.23
CA ARG A 146 -9.20 -0.99 -14.24
C ARG A 146 -8.79 -1.49 -12.85
N ALA A 147 -8.05 -2.59 -12.79
CA ALA A 147 -7.59 -3.17 -11.54
C ALA A 147 -6.58 -2.26 -10.81
N LEU A 148 -5.59 -1.71 -11.54
CA LEU A 148 -4.63 -0.76 -10.98
C LEU A 148 -5.30 0.50 -10.45
N VAL A 149 -6.23 1.08 -11.23
CA VAL A 149 -6.97 2.27 -10.81
C VAL A 149 -7.84 1.96 -9.59
N ALA A 150 -8.46 0.78 -9.51
CA ALA A 150 -9.24 0.37 -8.34
C ALA A 150 -8.36 0.21 -7.10
N TYR A 151 -7.17 -0.38 -7.23
CA TYR A 151 -6.21 -0.50 -6.14
C TYR A 151 -5.72 0.87 -5.67
N ILE A 152 -5.27 1.75 -6.56
CA ILE A 152 -4.79 3.09 -6.20
C ILE A 152 -5.90 3.91 -5.51
N LYS A 153 -7.16 3.78 -5.94
CA LYS A 153 -8.30 4.45 -5.29
C LYS A 153 -8.64 3.90 -3.90
N SER A 154 -8.13 2.71 -3.55
CA SER A 154 -8.34 2.10 -2.24
C SER A 154 -7.26 2.44 -1.21
N LEU A 155 -6.21 3.15 -1.63
CA LEU A 155 -5.10 3.61 -0.78
C LEU A 155 -5.35 5.04 -0.28
#